data_AF-A0A976DIG3-F1
#
_entry.id   AF-A0A976DIG3-F1
#
_cell.length_a   1.000
_cell.length_b   1.000
_cell.length_c   1.000
_cell.angle_alpha   90.00
_cell.angle_beta   90.00
_cell.angle_gamma   90.00
#
_symmetry.space_group_name_H-M   'P 1'
#
loop_
_entity.id
_entity.type
_entity.pdbx_description
1 polymer ?
#
loop_
_entity_poly.entity_id
_entity_poly.type
_entity_poly.pdbx_seq_one_letter_code
_entity_poly.pdbx_strand_id
1 'polypeptide(L)'
;MGIGCVGCGLHHRSGGLFTQHHSQKNTGASRRKISKRSFRRRSATMNIATLWQRLSNELLVTGDAPTVPEREAPVPWIGRIMMAVLGWFAGIMLLGTTGALFFVVLFGEGRAGAAVVGILLLVAAWWMFRVPQRNEFFQQLAFSMSIAGQLAAAWALTVIDSFGGIALALMILQIGLIAVMANRQHRFVSTLFAWAAFAVFLAERNVASALPAVIALTTVLLWRSETRWICAGHDDWLRPVAHGTWLSLLITCAVGLNSDVTKTFNLSVWQASSALAAIWIFAVFLYTDRLAAIKRVAVMIAALLLAAACWKAPGLLAAAIGLLVAFARGSRTGTALALLATVLYLSAHYYQTNTTLLEKSYSLAILALGLWIGAALLHFFHKPSDVKTSDGGVQ
;
A
#
# COMPACT_ATOMS: atom_id res chain seq x y z
N MET A 1 -37.44 -18.53 12.60
CA MET A 1 -38.36 -17.78 13.49
C MET A 1 -38.57 -16.39 12.87
N GLY A 2 -39.84 -16.06 12.56
CA GLY A 2 -40.46 -14.74 12.21
C GLY A 2 -39.71 -13.81 11.24
N ILE A 3 -40.07 -13.63 9.97
CA ILE A 3 -41.28 -13.02 9.36
C ILE A 3 -41.46 -11.53 9.70
N GLY A 4 -41.51 -10.68 8.65
CA GLY A 4 -41.96 -9.29 8.73
C GLY A 4 -42.08 -8.65 7.33
N CYS A 5 -43.16 -8.99 6.62
CA CYS A 5 -43.60 -8.40 5.35
C CYS A 5 -44.79 -7.46 5.60
N VAL A 6 -44.82 -6.26 5.02
CA VAL A 6 -45.97 -5.34 4.88
C VAL A 6 -45.64 -4.48 3.62
N GLY A 7 -46.46 -4.20 2.61
CA GLY A 7 -47.91 -4.14 2.39
C GLY A 7 -48.17 -2.85 1.57
N CYS A 8 -48.39 -2.95 0.25
CA CYS A 8 -49.64 -2.65 -0.48
C CYS A 8 -50.14 -1.19 -0.48
N GLY A 9 -50.43 -0.64 -1.67
CA GLY A 9 -51.11 0.65 -1.85
C GLY A 9 -51.38 1.00 -3.32
N LEU A 10 -52.58 0.68 -3.80
CA LEU A 10 -53.19 1.11 -5.08
C LEU A 10 -53.73 2.55 -4.99
N HIS A 11 -53.65 3.34 -6.06
CA HIS A 11 -54.70 4.30 -6.42
C HIS A 11 -54.64 4.75 -7.89
N HIS A 12 -55.78 5.28 -8.33
CA HIS A 12 -56.42 5.28 -9.65
C HIS A 12 -56.45 6.69 -10.30
N ARG A 13 -56.57 6.77 -11.64
CA ARG A 13 -57.08 7.88 -12.55
C ARG A 13 -56.14 8.07 -13.75
N SER A 14 -56.49 7.84 -15.03
CA SER A 14 -57.56 8.31 -15.94
C SER A 14 -57.36 9.69 -16.56
N GLY A 15 -57.06 9.72 -17.88
CA GLY A 15 -57.58 10.72 -18.83
C GLY A 15 -56.55 11.63 -19.50
N GLY A 16 -56.45 11.56 -20.84
CA GLY A 16 -55.79 12.61 -21.64
C GLY A 16 -55.33 12.22 -23.05
N LEU A 17 -56.26 12.04 -23.98
CA LEU A 17 -55.96 12.08 -25.42
C LEU A 17 -55.34 13.44 -25.81
N PHE A 18 -54.19 13.44 -26.47
CA PHE A 18 -53.87 14.45 -27.50
C PHE A 18 -52.83 13.91 -28.49
N THR A 19 -53.31 13.61 -29.70
CA THR A 19 -52.50 13.41 -30.90
C THR A 19 -52.07 14.77 -31.47
N GLN A 20 -50.78 14.97 -31.72
CA GLN A 20 -50.35 15.94 -32.73
C GLN A 20 -49.09 15.46 -33.47
N HIS A 21 -49.29 15.26 -34.77
CA HIS A 21 -48.28 15.11 -35.81
C HIS A 21 -47.55 16.45 -36.05
N HIS A 22 -46.22 16.43 -36.08
CA HIS A 22 -45.36 17.30 -36.91
C HIS A 22 -43.95 16.68 -36.89
N SER A 23 -43.49 15.97 -37.92
CA SER A 23 -42.86 16.50 -39.14
C SER A 23 -41.85 17.62 -38.87
N GLN A 24 -40.56 17.27 -38.77
CA GLN A 24 -39.51 18.02 -39.48
C GLN A 24 -38.20 17.22 -39.61
N LYS A 25 -37.89 16.90 -40.87
CA LYS A 25 -36.54 16.60 -41.38
C LYS A 25 -35.68 17.88 -41.36
N ASN A 26 -34.37 17.70 -41.55
CA ASN A 26 -33.30 18.70 -41.73
C ASN A 26 -32.74 19.27 -40.41
N THR A 27 -31.43 19.29 -40.13
CA THR A 27 -30.27 19.44 -41.00
C THR A 27 -29.03 18.81 -40.36
N GLY A 28 -28.18 18.20 -41.18
CA GLY A 28 -26.79 17.98 -40.84
C GLY A 28 -25.99 19.30 -40.88
N ALA A 29 -24.75 19.19 -40.39
CA ALA A 29 -23.67 20.16 -40.58
C ALA A 29 -23.70 21.46 -39.74
N SER A 30 -23.56 21.33 -38.41
CA SER A 30 -22.83 22.34 -37.61
C SER A 30 -22.28 21.79 -36.30
N ARG A 31 -21.45 20.73 -36.37
CA ARG A 31 -20.76 20.14 -35.21
C ARG A 31 -19.24 20.07 -35.43
N ARG A 32 -18.63 21.19 -35.82
CA ARG A 32 -17.18 21.38 -35.77
C ARG A 32 -16.88 22.84 -35.45
N LYS A 33 -16.83 23.17 -34.15
CA LYS A 33 -16.02 24.24 -33.51
C LYS A 33 -16.50 24.52 -32.07
N ILE A 34 -16.67 23.49 -31.24
CA ILE A 34 -16.50 23.67 -29.78
C ILE A 34 -15.03 23.37 -29.50
N SER A 35 -14.19 24.31 -29.97
CA SER A 35 -12.76 24.28 -29.77
C SER A 35 -12.46 24.74 -28.35
N LYS A 36 -11.99 23.81 -27.51
CA LYS A 36 -10.81 23.97 -26.63
C LYS A 36 -10.70 25.20 -25.71
N ARG A 37 -11.75 26.00 -25.48
CA ARG A 37 -11.71 27.22 -24.63
C ARG A 37 -12.42 27.10 -23.28
N SER A 38 -13.21 26.07 -23.02
CA SER A 38 -13.99 25.95 -21.77
C SER A 38 -13.32 25.13 -20.66
N PHE A 39 -12.28 24.34 -20.94
CA PHE A 39 -11.60 23.54 -19.89
C PHE A 39 -10.50 24.31 -19.12
N ARG A 40 -10.34 25.61 -19.40
CA ARG A 40 -9.35 26.49 -18.73
C ARG A 40 -10.02 27.61 -17.91
N ARG A 41 -11.26 27.40 -17.44
CA ARG A 41 -11.88 28.24 -16.41
C ARG A 41 -11.55 27.66 -15.04
N ARG A 42 -10.46 28.18 -14.49
CA ARG A 42 -10.32 28.56 -13.07
C ARG A 42 -11.14 27.70 -12.09
N SER A 43 -10.49 26.70 -11.51
CA SER A 43 -10.58 26.52 -10.06
C SER A 43 -9.94 27.73 -9.39
N ALA A 44 -10.54 28.91 -9.55
CA ALA A 44 -10.28 30.00 -8.63
C ALA A 44 -10.81 29.46 -7.31
N THR A 45 -9.91 29.17 -6.38
CA THR A 45 -10.22 28.90 -4.98
C THR A 45 -11.11 30.05 -4.52
N MET A 46 -12.42 29.84 -4.55
CA MET A 46 -13.40 30.82 -4.09
C MET A 46 -13.08 31.03 -2.62
N ASN A 47 -12.71 32.26 -2.26
CA ASN A 47 -12.35 32.58 -0.89
C ASN A 47 -13.57 32.25 -0.01
N ILE A 48 -13.35 31.66 1.16
CA ILE A 48 -14.42 31.23 2.08
C ILE A 48 -15.37 32.39 2.39
N ALA A 49 -14.86 33.62 2.48
CA ALA A 49 -15.67 34.82 2.64
C ALA A 49 -16.65 35.05 1.46
N THR A 50 -16.21 34.83 0.22
CA THR A 50 -17.08 34.95 -0.96
C THR A 50 -18.06 33.79 -1.10
N LEU A 51 -17.71 32.59 -0.62
CA LEU A 51 -18.64 31.46 -0.54
C LEU A 51 -19.72 31.70 0.52
N TRP A 52 -19.34 32.17 1.71
CA TRP A 52 -20.28 32.50 2.78
C TRP A 52 -21.25 33.59 2.35
N GLN A 53 -20.73 34.64 1.71
CA GLN A 53 -21.56 35.72 1.19
C GLN A 53 -22.56 35.23 0.13
N ARG A 54 -22.18 34.26 -0.72
CA ARG A 54 -23.10 33.64 -1.69
C ARG A 54 -24.18 32.79 -1.01
N LEU A 55 -23.79 31.97 -0.04
CA LEU A 55 -24.73 31.11 0.69
C LEU A 55 -25.71 31.93 1.53
N SER A 56 -25.25 33.04 2.11
CA SER A 56 -26.09 33.99 2.82
C SER A 56 -27.04 34.73 1.86
N ASN A 57 -26.55 35.16 0.69
CA ASN A 57 -27.39 35.79 -0.33
C ASN A 57 -28.45 34.84 -0.93
N GLU A 58 -28.17 33.54 -0.98
CA GLU A 58 -29.14 32.52 -1.40
C GLU A 58 -30.06 32.06 -0.25
N LEU A 59 -29.99 32.70 0.92
CA LEU A 59 -30.79 32.36 2.12
C LEU A 59 -30.62 30.91 2.60
N LEU A 60 -29.53 30.26 2.21
CA LEU A 60 -29.22 28.87 2.59
C LEU A 60 -28.58 28.78 3.98
N VAL A 61 -28.06 29.90 4.51
CA VAL A 61 -27.40 29.95 5.82
C VAL A 61 -27.74 31.27 6.52
N THR A 62 -28.01 31.21 7.84
CA THR A 62 -28.28 32.36 8.70
C THR A 62 -27.23 32.47 9.80
N GLY A 63 -26.79 33.68 10.12
CA GLY A 63 -25.86 33.98 11.21
C GLY A 63 -24.52 34.55 10.75
N ASP A 64 -23.64 34.83 11.71
CA ASP A 64 -22.30 35.36 11.46
C ASP A 64 -21.43 34.33 10.73
N ALA A 65 -20.51 34.84 9.91
CA ALA A 65 -19.55 33.99 9.22
C ALA A 65 -18.74 33.16 10.23
N PRO A 66 -18.64 31.83 10.06
CA PRO A 66 -17.85 31.01 10.95
C PRO A 66 -16.41 31.53 10.92
N THR A 67 -15.87 31.86 12.08
CA THR A 67 -14.45 32.12 12.26
C THR A 67 -13.73 30.81 11.99
N VAL A 68 -13.37 30.58 10.73
CA VAL A 68 -12.50 29.46 10.37
C VAL A 68 -11.16 29.80 11.01
N PRO A 69 -10.66 29.00 11.97
CA PRO A 69 -9.33 29.23 12.52
C PRO A 69 -8.37 29.33 11.35
N GLU A 70 -7.53 30.38 11.33
CA GLU A 70 -6.51 30.55 10.29
C GLU A 70 -5.82 29.21 10.11
N ARG A 71 -6.09 28.58 8.97
CA ARG A 71 -5.50 27.29 8.67
C ARG A 71 -4.03 27.60 8.47
N GLU A 72 -3.20 27.25 9.45
CA GLU A 72 -1.74 27.34 9.36
C GLU A 72 -1.36 26.92 7.94
N ALA A 73 -0.70 27.85 7.21
CA ALA A 73 -0.42 27.65 5.81
C ALA A 73 0.25 26.27 5.67
N PRO A 74 -0.34 25.33 4.88
CA PRO A 74 0.17 23.98 4.84
C PRO A 74 1.63 24.04 4.41
N VAL A 75 2.53 23.54 5.28
CA VAL A 75 3.97 23.56 5.03
C VAL A 75 4.21 23.03 3.61
N PRO A 76 4.91 23.79 2.73
CA PRO A 76 5.20 23.35 1.38
C PRO A 76 5.82 21.95 1.40
N TRP A 77 5.53 21.12 0.41
CA TRP A 77 6.01 19.73 0.37
C TRP A 77 7.55 19.64 0.45
N ILE A 78 8.26 20.66 -0.06
CA ILE A 78 9.71 20.81 0.05
C ILE A 78 10.13 20.98 1.52
N GLY A 79 9.41 21.81 2.28
CA GLY A 79 9.66 22.00 3.72
C GLY A 79 9.50 20.69 4.49
N ARG A 80 8.49 19.88 4.15
CA ARG A 80 8.31 18.54 4.75
C ARG A 80 9.45 17.58 4.43
N ILE A 81 9.92 17.56 3.18
CA ILE A 81 11.08 16.72 2.81
C ILE A 81 12.34 17.19 3.54
N MET A 82 12.58 18.49 3.58
CA MET A 82 13.75 19.05 4.25
C MET A 82 13.72 18.75 5.75
N MET A 83 12.56 18.90 6.41
CA MET A 83 12.40 18.52 7.82
C MET A 83 12.56 17.01 8.05
N ALA A 84 12.11 16.16 7.12
CA ALA A 84 12.34 14.71 7.23
C ALA A 84 13.84 14.37 7.12
N VAL A 85 14.57 14.98 6.18
CA VAL A 85 16.01 14.79 6.02
C VAL A 85 16.78 15.30 7.23
N LEU A 86 16.44 16.51 7.73
CA LEU A 86 17.04 17.08 8.93
C LEU A 86 16.70 16.26 10.17
N GLY A 87 15.48 15.73 10.29
CA GLY A 87 15.08 14.83 11.37
C GLY A 87 15.88 13.52 11.37
N TRP A 88 16.11 12.94 10.18
CA TRP A 88 16.99 11.78 10.03
C TRP A 88 18.44 12.10 10.39
N PHE A 89 18.96 13.25 9.93
CA PHE A 89 20.32 13.68 10.25
C PHE A 89 20.50 13.95 11.74
N ALA A 90 19.57 14.68 12.36
CA ALA A 90 19.51 14.90 13.80
C ALA A 90 19.39 13.58 14.56
N GLY A 91 18.61 12.63 14.05
CA GLY A 91 18.50 11.29 14.61
C GLY A 91 19.80 10.52 14.58
N ILE A 92 20.53 10.53 13.46
CA ILE A 92 21.85 9.90 13.35
C ILE A 92 22.87 10.58 14.24
N MET A 93 22.88 11.91 14.30
CA MET A 93 23.76 12.67 15.20
C MET A 93 23.42 12.37 16.66
N LEU A 94 22.15 12.36 17.04
CA LEU A 94 21.70 11.98 18.38
C LEU A 94 22.11 10.54 18.68
N LEU A 95 21.95 9.61 17.75
CA LEU A 95 22.31 8.21 17.91
C LEU A 95 23.84 8.03 18.02
N GLY A 96 24.62 8.79 17.27
CA GLY A 96 26.08 8.82 17.36
C GLY A 96 26.57 9.47 18.64
N THR A 97 25.96 10.58 19.07
CA THR A 97 26.35 11.30 20.29
C THR A 97 25.89 10.54 21.53
N THR A 98 24.66 10.02 21.55
CA THR A 98 24.15 9.15 22.61
C THR A 98 24.94 7.84 22.61
N GLY A 99 25.17 7.23 21.45
CA GLY A 99 26.01 6.05 21.31
C GLY A 99 27.41 6.27 21.89
N ALA A 100 28.10 7.36 21.51
CA ALA A 100 29.45 7.67 21.97
C ALA A 100 29.50 8.11 23.45
N LEU A 101 28.62 9.03 23.87
CA LEU A 101 28.55 9.51 25.24
C LEU A 101 28.22 8.36 26.20
N PHE A 102 27.28 7.50 25.83
CA PHE A 102 26.91 6.38 26.67
C PHE A 102 27.98 5.30 26.63
N PHE A 103 28.56 4.95 25.47
CA PHE A 103 29.73 4.06 25.34
C PHE A 103 30.88 4.47 26.27
N VAL A 104 31.12 5.78 26.42
CA VAL A 104 32.18 6.28 27.31
C VAL A 104 31.74 6.36 28.79
N VAL A 105 30.50 6.75 29.09
CA VAL A 105 30.05 7.04 30.48
C VAL A 105 29.45 5.83 31.20
N LEU A 106 28.89 4.86 30.47
CA LEU A 106 28.23 3.66 31.02
C LEU A 106 28.94 2.34 30.67
N PHE A 107 29.86 2.32 29.71
CA PHE A 107 30.51 1.09 29.20
C PHE A 107 32.02 1.04 29.44
N GLY A 108 32.39 0.96 30.72
CA GLY A 108 33.43 -0.02 31.07
C GLY A 108 32.92 -1.46 30.87
N GLU A 109 32.52 -1.86 29.66
CA GLU A 109 32.14 -3.23 29.21
C GLU A 109 30.66 -3.70 29.26
N GLY A 110 29.69 -2.93 29.76
CA GLY A 110 28.36 -3.46 30.06
C GLY A 110 27.38 -3.64 28.89
N ARG A 111 27.21 -4.86 28.33
CA ARG A 111 26.01 -5.23 27.52
C ARG A 111 24.68 -4.88 28.24
N ALA A 112 24.69 -4.97 29.57
CA ALA A 112 23.59 -4.54 30.43
C ALA A 112 23.28 -3.04 30.32
N GLY A 113 24.29 -2.19 30.17
CA GLY A 113 24.12 -0.75 29.96
C GLY A 113 23.35 -0.45 28.67
N ALA A 114 23.68 -1.14 27.57
CA ALA A 114 22.95 -1.03 26.31
C ALA A 114 21.48 -1.45 26.44
N ALA A 115 21.21 -2.51 27.21
CA ALA A 115 19.83 -2.96 27.45
C ALA A 115 19.03 -1.90 28.20
N VAL A 116 19.57 -1.36 29.29
CA VAL A 116 18.92 -0.33 30.10
C VAL A 116 18.66 0.94 29.28
N VAL A 117 19.67 1.43 28.56
CA VAL A 117 19.54 2.61 27.69
C VAL A 117 18.53 2.36 26.58
N GLY A 118 18.58 1.19 25.94
CA GLY A 118 17.63 0.80 24.91
C GLY A 118 16.19 0.86 25.41
N ILE A 119 15.92 0.27 26.59
CA ILE A 119 14.60 0.31 27.22
C ILE A 119 14.19 1.74 27.55
N LEU A 120 15.07 2.55 28.18
CA LEU A 120 14.77 3.94 28.54
C LEU A 120 14.40 4.78 27.31
N LEU A 121 15.15 4.65 26.21
CA LEU A 121 14.87 5.36 24.96
C LEU A 121 13.55 4.91 24.31
N LEU A 122 13.25 3.60 24.34
CA LEU A 122 11.98 3.07 23.84
C LEU A 122 10.80 3.55 24.68
N VAL A 123 10.94 3.60 26.01
CA VAL A 123 9.92 4.12 26.93
C VAL A 123 9.72 5.62 26.72
N ALA A 124 10.79 6.40 26.56
CA ALA A 124 10.72 7.83 26.26
C ALA A 124 9.99 8.08 24.93
N ALA A 125 10.38 7.35 23.86
CA ALA A 125 9.71 7.45 22.57
C ALA A 125 8.22 7.10 22.66
N TRP A 126 7.88 6.01 23.35
CA TRP A 126 6.49 5.60 23.58
C TRP A 126 5.67 6.67 24.29
N TRP A 127 6.23 7.25 25.35
CA TRP A 127 5.56 8.32 26.10
C TRP A 127 5.34 9.55 25.22
N MET A 128 6.35 9.97 24.47
CA MET A 128 6.24 11.10 23.54
C MET A 128 5.19 10.88 22.45
N PHE A 129 5.06 9.65 21.94
CA PHE A 129 4.02 9.32 20.95
C PHE A 129 2.59 9.32 21.49
N ARG A 130 2.40 9.26 22.82
CA ARG A 130 1.07 9.33 23.44
C ARG A 130 0.60 10.74 23.74
N VAL A 131 1.53 11.68 23.91
CA VAL A 131 1.16 13.09 24.10
C VAL A 131 0.64 13.62 22.76
N PRO A 132 -0.53 14.30 22.70
CA PRO A 132 -1.03 14.92 21.47
C PRO A 132 -0.07 16.02 20.99
N GLN A 133 0.91 15.65 20.18
CA GLN A 133 1.90 16.59 19.65
C GLN A 133 1.37 17.24 18.37
N ARG A 134 1.18 18.55 18.39
CA ARG A 134 0.93 19.35 17.17
C ARG A 134 2.19 19.59 16.34
N ASN A 135 3.37 19.49 16.96
CA ASN A 135 4.64 19.82 16.33
C ASN A 135 5.32 18.57 15.73
N GLU A 136 5.64 18.63 14.43
CA GLU A 136 6.36 17.59 13.70
C GLU A 136 7.74 17.29 14.29
N PHE A 137 8.40 18.28 14.92
CA PHE A 137 9.70 18.11 15.56
C PHE A 137 9.68 17.02 16.64
N PHE A 138 8.69 17.03 17.54
CA PHE A 138 8.60 16.02 18.60
C PHE A 138 8.32 14.63 18.06
N GLN A 139 7.59 14.53 16.94
CA GLN A 139 7.36 13.24 16.27
C GLN A 139 8.66 12.69 15.67
N GLN A 140 9.48 13.53 15.03
CA GLN A 140 10.78 13.13 14.49
C GLN A 140 11.75 12.74 15.62
N LEU A 141 11.80 13.52 16.71
CA LEU A 141 12.64 13.23 17.87
C LEU A 141 12.26 11.90 18.53
N ALA A 142 10.96 11.66 18.76
CA ALA A 142 10.48 10.39 19.31
C ALA A 142 10.82 9.20 18.39
N PHE A 143 10.70 9.38 17.08
CA PHE A 143 11.08 8.37 16.10
C PHE A 143 12.59 8.06 16.15
N SER A 144 13.44 9.08 16.19
CA SER A 144 14.89 8.91 16.33
C SER A 144 15.27 8.23 17.65
N MET A 145 14.68 8.64 18.77
CA MET A 145 14.87 7.99 20.07
C MET A 145 14.48 6.51 20.01
N SER A 146 13.39 6.17 19.33
CA SER A 146 13.01 4.78 19.18
C SER A 146 13.99 3.97 18.35
N ILE A 147 14.51 4.51 17.23
CA ILE A 147 15.52 3.81 16.42
C ILE A 147 16.79 3.60 17.24
N ALA A 148 17.24 4.64 17.94
CA ALA A 148 18.38 4.54 18.85
C ALA A 148 18.17 3.47 19.93
N GLY A 149 16.98 3.43 20.53
CA GLY A 149 16.61 2.42 21.51
C GLY A 149 16.60 0.99 20.93
N GLN A 150 16.10 0.81 19.70
CA GLN A 150 16.12 -0.48 19.01
C GLN A 150 17.54 -0.95 18.68
N LEU A 151 18.44 -0.06 18.23
CA LEU A 151 19.83 -0.40 17.96
C LEU A 151 20.60 -0.73 19.24
N ALA A 152 20.37 0.01 20.33
CA ALA A 152 20.94 -0.30 21.63
C ALA A 152 20.44 -1.67 22.16
N ALA A 153 19.14 -1.97 22.00
CA ALA A 153 18.59 -3.28 22.33
C ALA A 153 19.19 -4.39 21.44
N ALA A 154 19.38 -4.15 20.14
CA ALA A 154 20.03 -5.09 19.25
C ALA A 154 21.47 -5.40 19.68
N TRP A 155 22.22 -4.38 20.09
CA TRP A 155 23.56 -4.55 20.64
C TRP A 155 23.55 -5.35 21.95
N ALA A 156 22.61 -5.07 22.85
CA ALA A 156 22.48 -5.82 24.10
C ALA A 156 22.17 -7.31 23.87
N LEU A 157 21.37 -7.62 22.84
CA LEU A 157 21.02 -8.98 22.46
C LEU A 157 22.20 -9.80 21.92
N THR A 158 23.36 -9.19 21.62
CA THR A 158 24.59 -9.91 21.26
C THR A 158 25.16 -10.77 22.40
N VAL A 159 24.55 -10.72 23.60
CA VAL A 159 24.76 -11.72 24.65
C VAL A 159 24.29 -13.12 24.24
N ILE A 160 23.39 -13.22 23.26
CA ILE A 160 22.93 -14.49 22.70
C ILE A 160 23.97 -14.96 21.69
N ASP A 161 24.59 -16.12 21.94
CA ASP A 161 25.70 -16.66 21.12
C ASP A 161 25.29 -17.17 19.73
N SER A 162 24.03 -16.98 19.32
CA SER A 162 23.53 -17.41 18.01
C SER A 162 22.90 -16.26 17.24
N PHE A 163 23.34 -16.05 16.00
CA PHE A 163 22.75 -15.06 15.10
C PHE A 163 21.24 -15.29 14.89
N GLY A 164 20.83 -16.55 14.76
CA GLY A 164 19.41 -16.92 14.70
C GLY A 164 18.63 -16.54 15.97
N GLY A 165 19.23 -16.70 17.16
CA GLY A 165 18.62 -16.30 18.42
C GLY A 165 18.47 -14.78 18.53
N ILE A 166 19.48 -14.02 18.13
CA ILE A 166 19.42 -12.55 18.04
C ILE A 166 18.31 -12.11 17.09
N ALA A 167 18.26 -12.70 15.89
CA ALA A 167 17.25 -12.39 14.88
C ALA A 167 15.82 -12.69 15.37
N LEU A 168 15.62 -13.81 16.06
CA LEU A 168 14.33 -14.13 16.67
C LEU A 168 13.94 -13.14 17.77
N ALA A 169 14.88 -12.79 18.67
CA ALA A 169 14.64 -11.82 19.72
C ALA A 169 14.31 -10.43 19.15
N LEU A 170 15.00 -10.01 18.08
CA LEU A 170 14.68 -8.78 17.36
C LEU A 170 13.31 -8.85 16.70
N MET A 171 12.94 -9.97 16.09
CA MET A 171 11.60 -10.13 15.52
C MET A 171 10.52 -9.99 16.61
N ILE A 172 10.70 -10.63 17.76
CA ILE A 172 9.78 -10.52 18.91
C ILE A 172 9.71 -9.07 19.41
N LEU A 173 10.85 -8.40 19.55
CA LEU A 173 10.91 -6.99 19.93
C LEU A 173 10.11 -6.12 18.95
N GLN A 174 10.30 -6.30 17.63
CA GLN A 174 9.58 -5.52 16.63
C GLN A 174 8.08 -5.78 16.65
N ILE A 175 7.64 -7.02 16.84
CA ILE A 175 6.22 -7.37 17.03
C ILE A 175 5.66 -6.68 18.29
N GLY A 176 6.40 -6.71 19.39
CA GLY A 176 6.02 -6.00 20.62
C GLY A 176 5.90 -4.49 20.41
N LEU A 177 6.82 -3.89 19.66
CA LEU A 177 6.79 -2.46 19.35
C LEU A 177 5.63 -2.08 18.43
N ILE A 178 5.31 -2.91 17.42
CA ILE A 178 4.08 -2.73 16.61
C ILE A 178 2.85 -2.68 17.51
N ALA A 179 2.82 -3.53 18.55
CA ALA A 179 1.70 -3.60 19.46
C ALA A 179 1.61 -2.41 20.43
N VAL A 180 2.74 -1.97 20.96
CA VAL A 180 2.78 -0.99 22.06
C VAL A 180 2.76 0.46 21.56
N MET A 181 3.41 0.74 20.43
CA MET A 181 3.55 2.10 19.89
C MET A 181 2.26 2.54 19.21
N ALA A 182 1.74 3.74 19.49
CA ALA A 182 0.53 4.27 18.85
C ALA A 182 0.78 4.92 17.49
N ASN A 183 2.04 5.26 17.17
CA ASN A 183 2.38 6.01 15.97
C ASN A 183 2.41 5.13 14.71
N ARG A 184 1.73 5.58 13.66
CA ARG A 184 1.61 4.87 12.38
C ARG A 184 2.93 4.68 11.64
N GLN A 185 3.80 5.71 11.62
CA GLN A 185 5.10 5.64 10.94
C GLN A 185 6.02 4.66 11.65
N HIS A 186 6.00 4.68 12.98
CA HIS A 186 6.77 3.75 13.81
C HIS A 186 6.38 2.30 13.52
N ARG A 187 5.08 1.97 13.59
CA ARG A 187 4.57 0.62 13.27
C ARG A 187 4.96 0.14 11.90
N PHE A 188 4.92 1.03 10.91
CA PHE A 188 5.33 0.72 9.54
C PHE A 188 6.80 0.30 9.49
N VAL A 189 7.70 1.09 10.11
CA VAL A 189 9.13 0.79 10.15
C VAL A 189 9.43 -0.47 10.96
N SER A 190 8.79 -0.65 12.12
CA SER A 190 8.92 -1.88 12.89
C SER A 190 8.42 -3.11 12.14
N THR A 191 7.41 -2.98 11.28
CA THR A 191 6.98 -4.08 10.40
C THR A 191 8.08 -4.45 9.39
N LEU A 192 8.76 -3.45 8.80
CA LEU A 192 9.89 -3.71 7.91
C LEU A 192 11.04 -4.41 8.64
N PHE A 193 11.39 -3.96 9.84
CA PHE A 193 12.43 -4.58 10.66
C PHE A 193 12.04 -5.97 11.16
N ALA A 194 10.76 -6.23 11.46
CA ALA A 194 10.27 -7.57 11.81
C ALA A 194 10.50 -8.55 10.65
N TRP A 195 10.17 -8.15 9.41
CA TRP A 195 10.42 -8.98 8.23
C TRP A 195 11.91 -9.15 7.95
N ALA A 196 12.74 -8.12 8.14
CA ALA A 196 14.19 -8.22 8.00
C ALA A 196 14.80 -9.18 9.03
N ALA A 197 14.38 -9.09 10.30
CA ALA A 197 14.80 -9.99 11.36
C ALA A 197 14.34 -11.44 11.07
N PHE A 198 13.10 -11.61 10.60
CA PHE A 198 12.59 -12.92 10.20
C PHE A 198 13.36 -13.51 9.01
N ALA A 199 13.79 -12.68 8.06
CA ALA A 199 14.64 -13.10 6.94
C ALA A 199 15.95 -13.71 7.43
N VAL A 200 16.64 -13.01 8.35
CA VAL A 200 17.89 -13.50 8.96
C VAL A 200 17.66 -14.80 9.75
N PHE A 201 16.58 -14.86 10.53
CA PHE A 201 16.22 -16.07 11.27
C PHE A 201 15.98 -17.29 10.36
N LEU A 202 15.30 -17.10 9.22
CA LEU A 202 15.09 -18.18 8.26
C LEU A 202 16.36 -18.54 7.49
N ALA A 203 17.26 -17.58 7.24
CA ALA A 203 18.54 -17.80 6.57
C ALA A 203 19.44 -18.75 7.38
N GLU A 204 19.56 -18.49 8.69
CA GLU A 204 20.28 -19.34 9.64
C GLU A 204 19.76 -20.79 9.67
N ARG A 205 18.48 -20.99 9.34
CA ARG A 205 17.82 -22.31 9.28
C ARG A 205 17.79 -22.92 7.88
N ASN A 206 18.46 -22.31 6.89
CA ASN A 206 18.44 -22.74 5.49
C ASN A 206 17.03 -22.84 4.86
N VAL A 207 16.09 -22.01 5.32
CA VAL A 207 14.70 -21.99 4.83
C VAL A 207 14.24 -20.60 4.39
N ALA A 208 15.18 -19.69 4.11
CA ALA A 208 14.85 -18.33 3.67
C ALA A 208 14.11 -18.28 2.32
N SER A 209 14.16 -19.36 1.52
CA SER A 209 13.36 -19.49 0.29
C SER A 209 11.85 -19.39 0.54
N ALA A 210 11.38 -19.68 1.75
CA ALA A 210 9.98 -19.55 2.16
C ALA A 210 9.57 -18.10 2.45
N LEU A 211 10.53 -17.20 2.74
CA LEU A 211 10.24 -15.82 3.17
C LEU A 211 9.34 -15.04 2.20
N PRO A 212 9.62 -14.98 0.87
CA PRO A 212 8.78 -14.21 -0.05
C PRO A 212 7.35 -14.72 -0.08
N ALA A 213 7.16 -16.03 0.06
CA ALA A 213 5.85 -16.67 0.11
C ALA A 213 5.09 -16.29 1.39
N VAL A 214 5.75 -16.33 2.55
CA VAL A 214 5.11 -15.92 3.81
C VAL A 214 4.71 -14.43 3.77
N ILE A 215 5.57 -13.56 3.24
CA ILE A 215 5.25 -12.13 3.06
C ILE A 215 4.10 -11.94 2.06
N ALA A 216 4.10 -12.67 0.95
CA ALA A 216 3.05 -12.56 -0.07
C ALA A 216 1.69 -13.01 0.47
N LEU A 217 1.65 -14.14 1.18
CA LEU A 217 0.44 -14.66 1.79
C LEU A 217 -0.11 -13.70 2.84
N THR A 218 0.74 -13.23 3.75
CA THR A 218 0.33 -12.24 4.77
C THR A 218 -0.15 -10.94 4.14
N THR A 219 0.52 -10.44 3.10
CA THR A 219 0.05 -9.28 2.32
C THR A 219 -1.36 -9.50 1.79
N VAL A 220 -1.62 -10.61 1.09
CA VAL A 220 -2.92 -10.92 0.50
C VAL A 220 -4.01 -11.02 1.59
N LEU A 221 -3.73 -11.70 2.70
CA LEU A 221 -4.69 -11.88 3.79
C LEU A 221 -4.98 -10.59 4.57
N LEU A 222 -3.96 -9.77 4.84
CA LEU A 222 -4.13 -8.47 5.50
C LEU A 222 -5.00 -7.53 4.66
N TRP A 223 -4.73 -7.42 3.36
CA TRP A 223 -5.54 -6.56 2.49
C TRP A 223 -6.94 -7.12 2.22
N ARG A 224 -7.11 -8.45 2.15
CA ARG A 224 -8.45 -9.05 2.05
C ARG A 224 -9.30 -8.78 3.29
N SER A 225 -8.68 -8.75 4.46
CA SER A 225 -9.38 -8.50 5.72
C SER A 225 -9.57 -7.00 6.03
N GLU A 226 -9.02 -6.09 5.22
CA GLU A 226 -9.05 -4.64 5.44
C GLU A 226 -10.43 -4.11 5.81
N THR A 227 -11.45 -4.45 5.02
CA THR A 227 -12.82 -3.98 5.29
C THR A 227 -13.33 -4.40 6.67
N ARG A 228 -13.01 -5.60 7.13
CA ARG A 228 -13.46 -6.11 8.45
C ARG A 228 -12.80 -5.34 9.59
N TRP A 229 -11.49 -5.12 9.50
CA TRP A 229 -10.73 -4.41 10.54
C TRP A 229 -11.06 -2.92 10.59
N ILE A 230 -11.31 -2.30 9.44
CA ILE A 230 -11.76 -0.89 9.39
C ILE A 230 -13.14 -0.76 10.05
N CYS A 231 -14.09 -1.65 9.75
CA CYS A 231 -15.40 -1.63 10.41
C CYS A 231 -15.31 -1.88 11.93
N ALA A 232 -14.28 -2.60 12.39
CA ALA A 232 -14.01 -2.83 13.81
C ALA A 232 -13.24 -1.67 14.49
N GLY A 233 -12.89 -0.60 13.76
CA GLY A 233 -12.19 0.57 14.33
C GLY A 233 -10.68 0.38 14.49
N HIS A 234 -10.07 -0.65 13.89
CA HIS A 234 -8.64 -0.96 14.00
C HIS A 234 -7.79 -0.42 12.83
N ASP A 235 -8.23 0.67 12.18
CA ASP A 235 -7.57 1.24 11.00
C ASP A 235 -6.11 1.66 11.25
N ASP A 236 -5.88 2.29 12.41
CA ASP A 236 -4.57 2.80 12.82
C ASP A 236 -3.52 1.71 13.05
N TRP A 237 -3.98 0.47 13.28
CA TRP A 237 -3.14 -0.71 13.43
C TRP A 237 -2.90 -1.40 12.09
N LEU A 238 -3.98 -1.70 11.38
CA LEU A 238 -3.89 -2.54 10.19
C LEU A 238 -3.10 -1.86 9.08
N ARG A 239 -3.41 -0.59 8.78
CA ARG A 239 -2.82 0.08 7.60
C ARG A 239 -1.29 0.10 7.62
N PRO A 240 -0.60 0.58 8.68
CA PRO A 240 0.86 0.61 8.67
C PRO A 240 1.47 -0.80 8.54
N VAL A 241 0.89 -1.82 9.17
CA VAL A 241 1.38 -3.20 9.08
C VAL A 241 1.16 -3.78 7.68
N ALA A 242 -0.01 -3.57 7.09
CA ALA A 242 -0.33 -4.03 5.73
C ALA A 242 0.53 -3.32 4.67
N HIS A 243 0.79 -2.03 4.84
CA HIS A 243 1.71 -1.27 3.98
C HIS A 243 3.16 -1.70 4.16
N GLY A 244 3.61 -1.93 5.39
CA GLY A 244 4.96 -2.41 5.68
C GLY A 244 5.21 -3.77 5.07
N THR A 245 4.27 -4.71 5.28
CA THR A 245 4.34 -6.07 4.72
C THR A 245 4.32 -6.06 3.19
N TRP A 246 3.46 -5.24 2.58
CA TRP A 246 3.43 -5.08 1.13
C TRP A 246 4.74 -4.48 0.58
N LEU A 247 5.32 -3.49 1.26
CA LEU A 247 6.61 -2.94 0.85
C LEU A 247 7.74 -3.95 1.04
N SER A 248 7.74 -4.73 2.13
CA SER A 248 8.67 -5.83 2.34
C SER A 248 8.62 -6.82 1.18
N LEU A 249 7.44 -7.13 0.65
CA LEU A 249 7.31 -8.01 -0.53
C LEU A 249 8.06 -7.45 -1.75
N LEU A 250 7.91 -6.15 -2.01
CA LEU A 250 8.61 -5.47 -3.12
C LEU A 250 10.12 -5.37 -2.88
N ILE A 251 10.55 -5.15 -1.64
CA ILE A 251 11.98 -5.14 -1.28
C ILE A 251 12.58 -6.55 -1.49
N THR A 252 11.88 -7.61 -1.09
CA THR A 252 12.34 -8.98 -1.30
C THR A 252 12.46 -9.31 -2.80
N CYS A 253 11.60 -8.76 -3.64
CA CYS A 253 11.74 -8.82 -5.10
C CYS A 253 13.07 -8.18 -5.55
N ALA A 254 13.39 -6.98 -5.06
CA ALA A 254 14.66 -6.31 -5.37
C ALA A 254 15.89 -7.06 -4.84
N VAL A 255 15.81 -7.68 -3.66
CA VAL A 255 16.90 -8.49 -3.09
C VAL A 255 17.21 -9.72 -3.96
N GLY A 256 16.19 -10.32 -4.56
CA GLY A 256 16.35 -11.43 -5.50
C GLY A 256 17.15 -11.09 -6.78
N LEU A 257 17.49 -9.82 -6.97
CA LEU A 257 18.39 -9.36 -8.03
C LEU A 257 19.86 -9.49 -7.63
N ASN A 258 20.22 -9.50 -6.36
CA ASN A 258 21.64 -9.56 -6.02
C ASN A 258 22.08 -11.02 -5.87
N SER A 259 22.91 -11.51 -6.81
CA SER A 259 23.40 -12.89 -6.80
C SER A 259 24.14 -13.24 -5.51
N ASP A 260 24.89 -12.30 -4.95
CA ASP A 260 25.65 -12.53 -3.72
C ASP A 260 24.69 -12.67 -2.53
N VAL A 261 23.67 -11.81 -2.46
CA VAL A 261 22.65 -11.91 -1.42
C VAL A 261 21.84 -13.20 -1.57
N THR A 262 21.44 -13.60 -2.79
CA THR A 262 20.71 -14.86 -2.97
C THR A 262 21.51 -16.09 -2.53
N LYS A 263 22.84 -16.06 -2.70
CA LYS A 263 23.75 -17.10 -2.19
C LYS A 263 23.87 -17.04 -0.67
N THR A 264 24.07 -15.85 -0.09
CA THR A 264 24.15 -15.67 1.36
C THR A 264 22.89 -16.17 2.08
N PHE A 265 21.72 -15.98 1.47
CA PHE A 265 20.44 -16.42 2.03
C PHE A 265 20.00 -17.80 1.56
N ASN A 266 20.82 -18.54 0.81
CA ASN A 266 20.51 -19.88 0.28
C ASN A 266 19.12 -19.96 -0.38
N LEU A 267 18.77 -18.94 -1.17
CA LEU A 267 17.44 -18.82 -1.78
C LEU A 267 17.31 -19.79 -2.94
N SER A 268 16.71 -20.96 -2.67
CA SER A 268 16.30 -21.89 -3.72
C SER A 268 15.22 -21.26 -4.61
N VAL A 269 15.63 -20.87 -5.82
CA VAL A 269 14.74 -20.23 -6.83
C VAL A 269 13.50 -21.09 -7.09
N TRP A 270 13.67 -22.41 -7.20
CA TRP A 270 12.58 -23.35 -7.48
C TRP A 270 11.54 -23.40 -6.36
N GLN A 271 11.99 -23.41 -5.10
CA GLN A 271 11.09 -23.41 -3.93
C GLN A 271 10.35 -22.07 -3.81
N ALA A 272 11.08 -20.95 -3.99
CA ALA A 272 10.48 -19.63 -3.92
C ALA A 272 9.44 -19.42 -5.04
N SER A 273 9.76 -19.82 -6.28
CA SER A 273 8.85 -19.70 -7.43
C SER A 273 7.60 -20.54 -7.30
N SER A 274 7.72 -21.81 -6.89
CA SER A 274 6.56 -22.69 -6.72
C SER A 274 5.61 -22.18 -5.62
N ALA A 275 6.17 -21.74 -4.48
CA ALA A 275 5.38 -21.18 -3.38
C ALA A 275 4.71 -19.86 -3.78
N LEU A 276 5.42 -18.95 -4.45
CA LEU A 276 4.84 -17.69 -4.94
C LEU A 276 3.80 -17.91 -6.04
N ALA A 277 4.00 -18.90 -6.93
CA ALA A 277 3.02 -19.26 -7.95
C ALA A 277 1.72 -19.76 -7.32
N ALA A 278 1.80 -20.61 -6.29
CA ALA A 278 0.64 -21.06 -5.54
C ALA A 278 -0.12 -19.89 -4.88
N ILE A 279 0.62 -18.95 -4.27
CA ILE A 279 0.01 -17.77 -3.64
C ILE A 279 -0.58 -16.82 -4.68
N TRP A 280 0.05 -16.66 -5.83
CA TRP A 280 -0.48 -15.88 -6.94
C TRP A 280 -1.82 -16.44 -7.42
N ILE A 281 -1.88 -17.76 -7.70
CA ILE A 281 -3.11 -18.44 -8.10
C ILE A 281 -4.19 -18.31 -7.02
N PHE A 282 -3.81 -18.50 -5.75
CA PHE A 282 -4.71 -18.31 -4.61
C PHE A 282 -5.23 -16.87 -4.52
N ALA A 283 -4.36 -15.86 -4.67
CA ALA A 283 -4.76 -14.46 -4.64
C ALA A 283 -5.74 -14.13 -5.78
N VAL A 284 -5.44 -14.58 -7.01
CA VAL A 284 -6.35 -14.41 -8.14
C VAL A 284 -7.70 -15.07 -7.87
N PHE A 285 -7.71 -16.30 -7.37
CA PHE A 285 -8.94 -17.00 -6.99
C PHE A 285 -9.75 -16.21 -5.96
N LEU A 286 -9.09 -15.63 -4.96
CA LEU A 286 -9.70 -14.84 -3.90
C LEU A 286 -10.32 -13.52 -4.39
N TYR A 287 -9.66 -12.82 -5.33
CA TYR A 287 -10.12 -11.54 -5.87
C TYR A 287 -11.12 -11.67 -7.02
N THR A 288 -11.27 -12.86 -7.60
CA THR A 288 -12.19 -13.13 -8.73
C THR A 288 -13.51 -13.77 -8.30
N ASP A 289 -13.77 -13.91 -7.00
CA ASP A 289 -14.92 -14.64 -6.48
C ASP A 289 -16.29 -14.06 -6.89
N ARG A 290 -16.34 -12.76 -7.23
CA ARG A 290 -17.56 -12.06 -7.69
C ARG A 290 -17.76 -12.11 -9.21
N LEU A 291 -16.84 -12.73 -9.97
CA LEU A 291 -16.96 -12.84 -11.43
C LEU A 291 -17.82 -14.04 -11.83
N ALA A 292 -18.51 -13.93 -12.96
CA ALA A 292 -19.21 -15.06 -13.58
C ALA A 292 -18.23 -16.22 -13.88
N ALA A 293 -18.71 -17.46 -13.79
CA ALA A 293 -17.89 -18.68 -13.88
C ALA A 293 -16.95 -18.71 -15.11
N ILE A 294 -17.48 -18.40 -16.30
CA ILE A 294 -16.68 -18.38 -17.55
C ILE A 294 -15.53 -17.36 -17.45
N LYS A 295 -15.79 -16.17 -16.91
CA LYS A 295 -14.78 -15.12 -16.73
C LYS A 295 -13.75 -15.53 -15.69
N ARG A 296 -14.19 -16.15 -14.60
CA ARG A 296 -13.30 -16.68 -13.55
C ARG A 296 -12.35 -17.72 -14.13
N VAL A 297 -12.84 -18.68 -14.91
CA VAL A 297 -11.99 -19.69 -15.57
C VAL A 297 -10.97 -19.04 -16.50
N ALA A 298 -11.37 -18.09 -17.35
CA ALA A 298 -10.45 -17.39 -18.24
C ALA A 298 -9.32 -16.65 -17.47
N VAL A 299 -9.66 -15.97 -16.38
CA VAL A 299 -8.67 -15.28 -15.54
C VAL A 299 -7.75 -16.27 -14.81
N MET A 300 -8.27 -17.42 -14.36
CA MET A 300 -7.46 -18.47 -13.74
C MET A 300 -6.48 -19.10 -14.74
N ILE A 301 -6.89 -19.33 -15.99
CA ILE A 301 -6.00 -19.79 -17.06
C ILE A 301 -4.90 -18.75 -17.32
N ALA A 302 -5.25 -17.46 -17.43
CA ALA A 302 -4.27 -16.40 -17.60
C ALA A 302 -3.29 -16.31 -16.41
N ALA A 303 -3.78 -16.49 -15.19
CA ALA A 303 -2.95 -16.52 -13.98
C ALA A 303 -1.98 -17.70 -13.98
N LEU A 304 -2.43 -18.89 -14.42
CA LEU A 304 -1.58 -20.08 -14.55
C LEU A 304 -0.49 -19.87 -15.61
N LEU A 305 -0.85 -19.31 -16.76
CA LEU A 305 0.11 -19.00 -17.82
C LEU A 305 1.15 -17.97 -17.36
N LEU A 306 0.73 -16.93 -16.64
CA LEU A 306 1.66 -15.95 -16.07
C LEU A 306 2.58 -16.61 -15.04
N ALA A 307 2.07 -17.51 -14.20
CA ALA A 307 2.88 -18.22 -13.22
C ALA A 307 3.92 -19.13 -13.87
N ALA A 308 3.53 -19.85 -14.94
CA ALA A 308 4.44 -20.66 -15.73
C ALA A 308 5.52 -19.79 -16.41
N ALA A 309 5.15 -18.64 -16.96
CA ALA A 309 6.08 -17.72 -17.60
C ALA A 309 7.08 -17.10 -16.61
N CYS A 310 6.64 -16.81 -15.39
CA CYS A 310 7.47 -16.23 -14.34
C CYS A 310 8.23 -17.27 -13.51
N TRP A 311 8.21 -18.56 -13.90
CA TRP A 311 8.75 -19.64 -13.08
C TRP A 311 10.25 -19.48 -12.75
N LYS A 312 11.06 -18.99 -13.70
CA LYS A 312 12.49 -18.69 -13.48
C LYS A 312 12.73 -17.35 -12.75
N ALA A 313 11.68 -16.57 -12.51
CA ALA A 313 11.73 -15.18 -12.07
C ALA A 313 10.80 -14.94 -10.86
N PRO A 314 11.11 -15.50 -9.67
CA PRO A 314 10.23 -15.40 -8.49
C PRO A 314 9.95 -13.96 -8.05
N GLY A 315 10.89 -13.03 -8.22
CA GLY A 315 10.67 -11.63 -7.88
C GLY A 315 9.55 -10.99 -8.72
N LEU A 316 9.38 -11.45 -9.96
CA LEU A 316 8.33 -10.98 -10.85
C LEU A 316 6.94 -11.44 -10.38
N LEU A 317 6.83 -12.66 -9.84
CA LEU A 317 5.61 -13.15 -9.19
C LEU A 317 5.28 -12.33 -7.95
N ALA A 318 6.28 -12.02 -7.11
CA ALA A 318 6.08 -11.18 -5.92
C ALA A 318 5.59 -9.77 -6.31
N ALA A 319 6.17 -9.17 -7.35
CA ALA A 319 5.74 -7.88 -7.89
C ALA A 319 4.32 -7.95 -8.49
N ALA A 320 3.98 -9.03 -9.20
CA ALA A 320 2.64 -9.25 -9.73
C ALA A 320 1.59 -9.36 -8.61
N ILE A 321 1.88 -10.09 -7.52
CA ILE A 321 1.02 -10.16 -6.33
C ILE A 321 0.85 -8.76 -5.72
N GLY A 322 1.96 -8.02 -5.55
CA GLY A 322 1.94 -6.65 -5.04
C GLY A 322 1.09 -5.71 -5.92
N LEU A 323 1.18 -5.87 -7.24
CA LEU A 323 0.40 -5.12 -8.23
C LEU A 323 -1.09 -5.46 -8.17
N LEU A 324 -1.44 -6.75 -8.09
CA LEU A 324 -2.83 -7.22 -7.96
C LEU A 324 -3.48 -6.64 -6.70
N VAL A 325 -2.79 -6.71 -5.57
CA VAL A 325 -3.25 -6.14 -4.29
C VAL A 325 -3.42 -4.63 -4.39
N ALA A 326 -2.43 -3.91 -4.94
CA ALA A 326 -2.51 -2.45 -5.07
C ALA A 326 -3.63 -2.00 -6.02
N PHE A 327 -3.85 -2.75 -7.10
CA PHE A 327 -4.92 -2.53 -8.05
C PHE A 327 -6.30 -2.81 -7.44
N ALA A 328 -6.46 -3.92 -6.72
CA ALA A 328 -7.72 -4.27 -6.04
C ALA A 328 -8.15 -3.20 -5.04
N ARG A 329 -7.20 -2.49 -4.42
CA ARG A 329 -7.45 -1.37 -3.51
C ARG A 329 -7.66 -0.02 -4.21
N GLY A 330 -7.40 0.08 -5.52
CA GLY A 330 -7.47 1.34 -6.25
C GLY A 330 -6.38 2.36 -5.87
N SER A 331 -5.29 1.93 -5.24
CA SER A 331 -4.23 2.85 -4.77
C SER A 331 -3.25 3.20 -5.88
N ARG A 332 -3.35 4.41 -6.45
CA ARG A 332 -2.48 4.87 -7.55
C ARG A 332 -0.99 4.81 -7.23
N THR A 333 -0.61 5.22 -6.02
CA THR A 333 0.79 5.19 -5.56
C THR A 333 1.30 3.76 -5.39
N GLY A 334 0.46 2.87 -4.85
CA GLY A 334 0.78 1.44 -4.73
C GLY A 334 0.98 0.79 -6.08
N THR A 335 0.07 1.03 -7.03
CA THR A 335 0.18 0.50 -8.39
C THR A 335 1.43 1.03 -9.09
N ALA A 336 1.73 2.33 -8.96
CA ALA A 336 2.93 2.92 -9.56
C ALA A 336 4.22 2.30 -9.00
N LEU A 337 4.30 2.11 -7.69
CA LEU A 337 5.50 1.52 -7.06
C LEU A 337 5.63 0.01 -7.37
N ALA A 338 4.52 -0.74 -7.44
CA ALA A 338 4.55 -2.13 -7.89
C ALA A 338 4.98 -2.25 -9.36
N LEU A 339 4.48 -1.38 -10.24
CA LEU A 339 4.94 -1.31 -11.63
C LEU A 339 6.42 -0.96 -11.73
N LEU A 340 6.87 0.02 -10.95
CA LEU A 340 8.29 0.38 -10.87
C LEU A 340 9.14 -0.81 -10.41
N ALA A 341 8.71 -1.54 -9.38
CA ALA A 341 9.39 -2.74 -8.91
C ALA A 341 9.45 -3.83 -10.01
N THR A 342 8.35 -4.06 -10.74
CA THR A 342 8.32 -4.98 -11.90
C THR A 342 9.34 -4.56 -12.95
N VAL A 343 9.39 -3.27 -13.32
CA VAL A 343 10.33 -2.75 -14.33
C VAL A 343 11.77 -2.90 -13.85
N LEU A 344 12.09 -2.48 -12.61
CA LEU A 344 13.43 -2.59 -12.05
C LEU A 344 13.89 -4.06 -11.98
N TYR A 345 13.00 -4.97 -11.57
CA TYR A 345 13.31 -6.39 -11.52
C TYR A 345 13.59 -6.94 -12.91
N LEU A 346 12.76 -6.60 -13.89
CA LEU A 346 12.90 -7.02 -15.27
C LEU A 346 14.20 -6.49 -15.89
N SER A 347 14.54 -5.22 -15.63
CA SER A 347 15.79 -4.61 -16.07
C SER A 347 17.00 -5.34 -15.48
N ALA A 348 17.02 -5.57 -14.17
CA ALA A 348 18.14 -6.26 -13.53
C ALA A 348 18.25 -7.74 -13.94
N HIS A 349 17.11 -8.44 -14.04
CA HIS A 349 17.06 -9.81 -14.55
C HIS A 349 17.62 -9.92 -15.98
N TYR A 350 17.30 -8.95 -16.84
CA TYR A 350 17.84 -8.89 -18.20
C TYR A 350 19.37 -8.83 -18.24
N TYR A 351 20.00 -8.08 -17.33
CA TYR A 351 21.46 -7.93 -17.27
C TYR A 351 22.18 -9.10 -16.60
N GLN A 352 21.56 -9.74 -15.61
CA GLN A 352 22.23 -10.76 -14.80
C GLN A 352 22.20 -12.16 -15.41
N THR A 353 21.26 -12.40 -16.33
CA THR A 353 21.13 -13.73 -16.89
C THR A 353 22.04 -13.88 -18.12
N ASN A 354 23.03 -14.77 -18.05
CA ASN A 354 23.85 -15.21 -19.19
C ASN A 354 23.07 -16.13 -20.17
N THR A 355 21.73 -16.00 -20.20
CA THR A 355 20.86 -16.77 -21.08
C THR A 355 20.83 -16.16 -22.47
N THR A 356 20.45 -16.97 -23.46
CA THR A 356 20.38 -16.56 -24.85
C THR A 356 19.35 -15.44 -25.03
N LEU A 357 19.57 -14.57 -26.02
CA LEU A 357 18.63 -13.49 -26.39
C LEU A 357 17.20 -14.01 -26.67
N LEU A 358 17.07 -15.26 -27.10
CA LEU A 358 15.79 -15.92 -27.36
C LEU A 358 14.97 -16.17 -26.09
N GLU A 359 15.59 -16.70 -25.02
CA GLU A 359 14.88 -16.89 -23.75
C GLU A 359 14.46 -15.55 -23.12
N LYS A 360 15.28 -14.50 -23.33
CA LYS A 360 14.97 -13.13 -22.88
C LYS A 360 13.79 -12.53 -23.65
N SER A 361 13.71 -12.74 -24.96
CA SER A 361 12.60 -12.19 -25.76
C SER A 361 11.26 -12.89 -25.48
N TYR A 362 11.27 -14.21 -25.26
CA TYR A 362 10.04 -14.96 -24.97
C TYR A 362 9.42 -14.59 -23.61
N SER A 363 10.24 -14.46 -22.56
CA SER A 363 9.75 -14.07 -21.22
C SER A 363 9.16 -12.66 -21.20
N LEU A 364 9.81 -11.70 -21.87
CA LEU A 364 9.30 -10.34 -22.06
C LEU A 364 7.99 -10.31 -22.86
N ALA A 365 7.92 -11.07 -23.96
CA ALA A 365 6.74 -11.14 -24.80
C ALA A 365 5.53 -11.69 -24.03
N ILE A 366 5.70 -12.77 -23.25
CA ILE A 366 4.59 -13.33 -22.47
C ILE A 366 4.13 -12.36 -21.36
N LEU A 367 5.06 -11.69 -20.68
CA LEU A 367 4.70 -10.68 -19.69
C LEU A 367 3.88 -9.54 -20.29
N ALA A 368 4.36 -9.01 -21.41
CA ALA A 368 3.66 -7.97 -22.14
C ALA A 368 2.27 -8.44 -22.58
N LEU A 369 2.17 -9.66 -23.10
CA LEU A 369 0.89 -10.26 -23.52
C LEU A 369 -0.06 -10.45 -22.33
N GLY A 370 0.44 -10.96 -21.19
CA GLY A 370 -0.35 -11.17 -19.97
C GLY A 370 -0.87 -9.87 -19.39
N LEU A 371 -0.02 -8.84 -19.30
CA LEU A 371 -0.43 -7.50 -18.87
C LEU A 371 -1.42 -6.86 -19.84
N TRP A 372 -1.19 -7.02 -21.15
CA TRP A 372 -2.09 -6.49 -22.17
C TRP A 372 -3.46 -7.16 -22.15
N ILE A 373 -3.51 -8.49 -22.04
CA ILE A 373 -4.76 -9.24 -21.90
C ILE A 373 -5.48 -8.81 -20.61
N GLY A 374 -4.76 -8.69 -19.49
CA GLY A 374 -5.33 -8.20 -18.24
C GLY A 374 -5.93 -6.80 -18.37
N ALA A 375 -5.19 -5.87 -18.99
CA ALA A 375 -5.66 -4.51 -19.25
C ALA A 375 -6.84 -4.45 -20.23
N ALA A 376 -6.79 -5.25 -21.30
CA ALA A 376 -7.87 -5.35 -22.30
C ALA A 376 -9.15 -5.91 -21.68
N LEU A 377 -9.05 -6.93 -20.84
CA LEU A 377 -10.18 -7.46 -20.06
C LEU A 377 -10.75 -6.37 -19.16
N LEU A 378 -9.91 -5.68 -18.38
CA LEU A 378 -10.36 -4.59 -17.51
C LEU A 378 -11.08 -3.48 -18.30
N HIS A 379 -10.54 -3.08 -19.45
CA HIS A 379 -11.14 -2.04 -20.30
C HIS A 379 -12.45 -2.50 -20.94
N PHE A 380 -12.51 -3.74 -21.45
CA PHE A 380 -13.72 -4.30 -22.06
C PHE A 380 -14.84 -4.46 -21.02
N PHE A 381 -14.49 -4.75 -19.77
CA PHE A 381 -15.46 -4.89 -18.68
C PHE A 381 -15.84 -3.57 -18.00
N HIS A 382 -15.10 -2.48 -18.21
CA HIS A 382 -15.45 -1.15 -17.69
C HIS A 382 -16.37 -0.34 -18.63
N LYS A 383 -16.92 -0.95 -19.69
CA LYS A 383 -18.00 -0.28 -20.44
C LYS A 383 -19.18 -0.06 -19.49
N PRO A 384 -19.54 1.20 -19.15
CA PRO A 384 -20.73 1.45 -18.38
C PRO A 384 -21.89 0.85 -19.17
N SER A 385 -22.65 -0.04 -18.54
CA SER A 385 -23.94 -0.44 -19.07
C SER A 385 -24.71 0.86 -19.25
N ASP A 386 -24.90 1.27 -20.51
CA ASP A 386 -25.77 2.38 -20.86
C ASP A 386 -27.06 2.14 -20.10
N VAL A 387 -27.28 2.94 -19.07
CA VAL A 387 -28.55 3.02 -18.38
C VAL A 387 -29.48 3.43 -19.50
N LYS A 388 -30.22 2.46 -20.04
CA LYS A 388 -31.43 2.74 -20.79
C LYS A 388 -32.24 3.59 -19.83
N THR A 389 -32.17 4.90 -20.00
CA THR A 389 -33.21 5.81 -19.57
C THR A 389 -34.44 5.26 -20.27
N SER A 390 -35.15 4.40 -19.54
CA SER A 390 -36.53 4.09 -19.79
C SER A 390 -37.19 5.46 -19.78
N ASP A 391 -37.34 6.04 -20.96
CA ASP A 391 -38.41 6.97 -21.27
C ASP A 391 -39.71 6.20 -20.99
N GLY A 392 -40.02 6.09 -19.70
CA GLY A 392 -41.35 5.80 -19.21
C GLY A 392 -42.13 7.07 -19.48
N GLY A 393 -42.63 7.18 -20.71
CA GLY A 393 -43.70 8.09 -21.05
C GLY A 393 -44.83 7.84 -20.08
N VAL A 394 -45.01 8.79 -19.17
CA VAL A 394 -46.27 8.99 -18.48
C VAL A 394 -47.20 9.58 -19.54
N GLN A 395 -47.99 8.71 -20.16
CA GLN A 395 -49.22 9.07 -20.88
C GLN A 395 -50.38 9.17 -19.88
#